data_AF-A0A7Y3G5K8-F1
#
_entry.id   AF-A0A7Y3G5K8-F1
#
_cell.length_a   1.000
_cell.length_b   1.000
_cell.length_c   1.000
_cell.angle_alpha   90.00
_cell.angle_beta   90.00
_cell.angle_gamma   90.00
#
_symmetry.space_group_name_H-M   'P 1'
#
loop_
_entity.id
_entity.type
_entity.pdbx_description
1 polymer ?
#
loop_
_entity_poly.entity_id
_entity_poly.type
_entity_poly.pdbx_seq_one_letter_code
_entity_poly.pdbx_strand_id
1 'polypeptide(L)'
;MSNVFAQQSYNQFDNDGKRHGIWKKNFEDTKQLRYQGEFNHGKEVGLFKFYKLVKKKSVLTATKLFNSDSDISEVTFLATNGNIISKGKMNGKKYVGEWLYYHNDSDKVMTQENYNDDGLLHGDKSVYFNNGQLAEHMSFVNGKAEGNAKNYTEKGIVIKDFNYKNGEMHGSYKDYTPKGELIVEGQFKNGKKNSIWRYYENGELQKEKNYSNPKTFHKN
;
A
#
# COMPACT_ATOMS: atom_id res chain seq x y z
N MET A 1 -5.19 -47.03 39.23
CA MET A 1 -4.27 -46.29 38.33
C MET A 1 -4.96 -44.99 37.96
N SER A 2 -4.43 -43.88 38.43
CA SER A 2 -4.95 -42.53 38.23
C SER A 2 -4.78 -42.10 36.76
N ASN A 3 -5.90 -41.94 36.04
CA ASN A 3 -5.93 -41.29 34.73
C ASN A 3 -5.58 -39.81 34.90
N VAL A 4 -4.32 -39.46 34.64
CA VAL A 4 -3.91 -38.07 34.45
C VAL A 4 -4.42 -37.65 33.08
N PHE A 5 -5.60 -37.03 33.03
CA PHE A 5 -6.04 -36.30 31.85
C PHE A 5 -5.03 -35.16 31.63
N ALA A 6 -4.22 -35.25 30.57
CA ALA A 6 -3.35 -34.16 30.17
C ALA A 6 -4.24 -32.94 29.85
N GLN A 7 -4.24 -31.96 30.74
CA GLN A 7 -4.96 -30.71 30.53
C GLN A 7 -4.40 -30.04 29.27
N GLN A 8 -5.30 -29.69 28.37
CA GLN A 8 -4.96 -29.05 27.12
C GLN A 8 -4.15 -27.77 27.39
N SER A 9 -2.90 -27.71 26.96
CA SER A 9 -1.97 -26.61 27.27
C SER A 9 -2.23 -25.30 26.51
N TYR A 10 -3.39 -25.19 25.86
CA TYR A 10 -3.76 -24.06 25.01
C TYR A 10 -5.26 -23.75 25.15
N ASN A 11 -5.66 -22.55 24.71
CA ASN A 11 -7.00 -21.99 24.84
C ASN A 11 -7.45 -21.84 26.30
N GLN A 12 -6.55 -21.37 27.16
CA GLN A 12 -6.83 -21.15 28.58
C GLN A 12 -7.32 -19.72 28.84
N PHE A 13 -8.03 -19.57 29.96
CA PHE A 13 -8.45 -18.29 30.49
C PHE A 13 -7.75 -18.00 31.82
N ASP A 14 -7.51 -16.73 32.12
CA ASP A 14 -7.07 -16.30 33.44
C ASP A 14 -8.24 -16.24 34.44
N ASN A 15 -7.94 -15.83 35.68
CA ASN A 15 -8.92 -15.74 36.77
C ASN A 15 -10.06 -14.73 36.48
N ASP A 16 -9.85 -13.78 35.57
CA ASP A 16 -10.84 -12.80 35.15
C ASP A 16 -11.68 -13.29 33.95
N GLY A 17 -11.47 -14.53 33.50
CA GLY A 17 -12.14 -15.09 32.32
C GLY A 17 -11.62 -14.51 31.00
N LYS A 18 -10.43 -13.89 30.98
CA LYS A 18 -9.81 -13.38 29.74
C LYS A 18 -8.85 -14.40 29.16
N ARG A 19 -8.65 -14.37 27.85
CA ARG A 19 -7.75 -15.29 27.14
C ARG A 19 -6.33 -15.15 27.68
N HIS A 20 -5.69 -16.27 28.02
CA HIS A 20 -4.33 -16.30 28.56
C HIS A 20 -3.53 -17.49 28.01
N GLY A 21 -2.25 -17.27 27.73
CA GLY A 21 -1.33 -18.26 27.16
C GLY A 21 -1.54 -18.51 25.68
N ILE A 22 -1.16 -19.71 25.22
CA ILE A 22 -1.19 -20.08 23.81
C ILE A 22 -2.63 -20.37 23.37
N TRP A 23 -3.03 -19.80 22.25
CA TRP A 23 -4.33 -20.02 21.63
C TRP A 23 -4.19 -20.60 20.24
N LYS A 24 -5.05 -21.56 19.92
CA LYS A 24 -5.12 -22.26 18.63
C LYS A 24 -6.58 -22.46 18.25
N LYS A 25 -6.92 -22.12 17.01
CA LYS A 25 -8.24 -22.38 16.44
C LYS A 25 -8.09 -23.10 15.12
N ASN A 26 -8.87 -24.16 14.91
CA ASN A 26 -8.93 -24.88 13.65
C ASN A 26 -10.03 -24.30 12.73
N PHE A 27 -9.99 -24.66 11.45
CA PHE A 27 -11.13 -24.51 10.57
C PHE A 27 -12.26 -25.44 11.02
N GLU A 28 -13.50 -24.97 10.86
CA GLU A 28 -14.71 -25.72 11.18
C GLU A 28 -14.69 -27.10 10.53
N ASP A 29 -15.08 -28.12 11.30
CA ASP A 29 -15.09 -29.53 10.90
C ASP A 29 -13.75 -30.10 10.39
N THR A 30 -12.63 -29.50 10.79
CA THR A 30 -11.30 -30.00 10.43
C THR A 30 -10.31 -29.99 11.61
N LYS A 31 -9.23 -30.74 11.45
CA LYS A 31 -8.02 -30.63 12.30
C LYS A 31 -7.02 -29.60 11.78
N GLN A 32 -7.40 -28.80 10.78
CA GLN A 32 -6.52 -27.86 10.10
C GLN A 32 -6.51 -26.54 10.86
N LEU A 33 -5.32 -26.04 11.19
CA LEU A 33 -5.15 -24.81 11.94
C LEU A 33 -5.60 -23.60 11.11
N ARG A 34 -6.45 -22.76 11.68
CA ARG A 34 -6.88 -21.47 11.12
C ARG A 34 -6.04 -20.32 11.66
N TYR A 35 -5.76 -20.33 12.95
CA TYR A 35 -4.76 -19.43 13.54
C TYR A 35 -4.14 -20.02 14.82
N GLN A 36 -2.97 -19.50 15.16
CA GLN A 36 -2.38 -19.63 16.49
C GLN A 36 -1.69 -18.34 16.92
N GLY A 37 -1.59 -18.10 18.22
CA GLY A 37 -0.90 -16.96 18.82
C GLY A 37 -0.95 -17.02 20.33
N GLU A 38 -0.52 -15.95 21.00
CA GLU A 38 -0.46 -15.88 22.45
C GLU A 38 -1.29 -14.70 22.97
N PHE A 39 -1.98 -14.93 24.08
CA PHE A 39 -2.73 -13.89 24.78
C PHE A 39 -2.16 -13.70 26.17
N ASN A 40 -2.08 -12.44 26.60
CA ASN A 40 -1.76 -12.08 27.97
C ASN A 40 -2.89 -11.19 28.51
N HIS A 41 -3.68 -11.72 29.44
CA HIS A 41 -4.86 -11.06 30.03
C HIS A 41 -5.82 -10.46 28.99
N GLY A 42 -6.12 -11.24 27.95
CA GLY A 42 -7.01 -10.86 26.86
C GLY A 42 -6.36 -10.08 25.72
N LYS A 43 -5.16 -9.53 25.90
CA LYS A 43 -4.40 -8.80 24.88
C LYS A 43 -3.56 -9.75 24.03
N GLU A 44 -3.59 -9.60 22.71
CA GLU A 44 -2.67 -10.28 21.80
C GLU A 44 -1.22 -9.89 22.10
N VAL A 45 -0.34 -10.88 22.26
CA VAL A 45 1.11 -10.67 22.44
C VAL A 45 1.90 -11.59 21.52
N GLY A 46 3.10 -11.12 21.12
CA GLY A 46 4.00 -11.93 20.30
C GLY A 46 3.46 -12.25 18.91
N LEU A 47 3.89 -13.39 18.37
CA LEU A 47 3.64 -13.76 16.98
C LEU A 47 2.34 -14.56 16.82
N PHE A 48 1.40 -13.98 16.09
CA PHE A 48 0.24 -14.67 15.54
C PHE A 48 0.51 -15.17 14.13
N LYS A 49 0.05 -16.38 13.84
CA LYS A 49 0.11 -17.03 12.53
C LYS A 49 -1.31 -17.32 12.05
N PHE A 50 -1.62 -16.90 10.84
CA PHE A 50 -2.94 -17.08 10.22
C PHE A 50 -2.82 -17.90 8.93
N TYR A 51 -3.72 -18.85 8.79
CA TYR A 51 -3.68 -19.84 7.73
C TYR A 51 -4.93 -19.74 6.85
N LYS A 52 -4.80 -20.11 5.58
CA LYS A 52 -5.91 -20.40 4.66
C LYS A 52 -5.95 -21.90 4.39
N LEU A 53 -7.15 -22.43 4.16
CA LEU A 53 -7.33 -23.83 3.79
C LEU A 53 -7.13 -23.98 2.28
N VAL A 54 -6.05 -24.65 1.86
CA VAL A 54 -5.72 -24.90 0.45
C VAL A 54 -5.54 -26.40 0.25
N LYS A 55 -6.33 -27.00 -0.65
CA LYS A 55 -6.37 -28.46 -0.87
C LYS A 55 -6.46 -29.24 0.47
N LYS A 56 -7.36 -28.79 1.35
CA LYS A 56 -7.60 -29.34 2.71
C LYS A 56 -6.39 -29.29 3.65
N LYS A 57 -5.37 -28.46 3.37
CA LYS A 57 -4.21 -28.24 4.23
C LYS A 57 -4.12 -26.78 4.65
N SER A 58 -3.66 -26.55 5.87
CA SER A 58 -3.38 -25.21 6.41
C SER A 58 -2.14 -24.65 5.74
N VAL A 59 -2.30 -23.53 5.01
CA VAL A 59 -1.19 -22.81 4.40
C VAL A 59 -1.07 -21.45 5.07
N LEU A 60 0.12 -21.12 5.59
CA LEU A 60 0.37 -19.84 6.24
C LEU A 60 0.22 -18.72 5.22
N THR A 61 -0.58 -17.69 5.54
CA THR A 61 -0.85 -16.58 4.62
C THR A 61 -0.76 -15.22 5.27
N ALA A 62 -0.66 -15.15 6.60
CA ALA A 62 -0.29 -13.93 7.29
C ALA A 62 0.40 -14.22 8.62
N THR A 63 1.30 -13.33 9.02
CA THR A 63 1.80 -13.21 10.39
C THR A 63 1.48 -11.82 10.93
N LYS A 64 1.23 -11.74 12.24
CA LYS A 64 1.13 -10.48 12.97
C LYS A 64 1.98 -10.57 14.23
N LEU A 65 2.96 -9.69 14.38
CA LEU A 65 3.77 -9.56 15.58
C LEU A 65 3.24 -8.37 16.39
N PHE A 66 2.65 -8.66 17.55
CA PHE A 66 2.13 -7.64 18.45
C PHE A 66 3.24 -7.13 19.37
N ASN A 67 3.37 -5.79 19.44
CA ASN A 67 4.24 -5.14 20.40
C ASN A 67 3.53 -5.10 21.77
N SER A 68 4.22 -5.45 22.86
CA SER A 68 3.63 -5.39 24.20
C SER A 68 3.23 -3.96 24.58
N ASP A 69 3.96 -2.97 24.06
CA ASP A 69 3.95 -1.58 24.50
C ASP A 69 3.11 -0.68 23.59
N SER A 70 2.48 -1.24 22.55
CA SER A 70 1.70 -0.50 21.56
C SER A 70 0.55 -1.36 21.00
N ASP A 71 -0.49 -0.71 20.47
CA ASP A 71 -1.54 -1.38 19.69
C ASP A 71 -1.11 -1.62 18.22
N ILE A 72 0.11 -1.20 17.87
CA ILE A 72 0.72 -1.45 16.57
C ILE A 72 1.25 -2.88 16.51
N SER A 73 0.92 -3.55 15.40
CA SER A 73 1.45 -4.85 15.03
C SER A 73 2.24 -4.77 13.73
N GLU A 74 3.35 -5.49 13.63
CA GLU A 74 4.03 -5.72 12.37
C GLU A 74 3.36 -6.88 11.64
N VAL A 75 3.00 -6.68 10.37
CA VAL A 75 2.19 -7.62 9.60
C VAL A 75 2.93 -7.99 8.34
N THR A 76 2.94 -9.29 8.03
CA THR A 76 3.41 -9.82 6.76
C THR A 76 2.31 -10.67 6.13
N PHE A 77 1.96 -10.37 4.89
CA PHE A 77 1.07 -11.19 4.07
C PHE A 77 1.89 -12.05 3.11
N LEU A 78 1.52 -13.33 3.01
CA LEU A 78 2.24 -14.35 2.28
C LEU A 78 1.34 -14.97 1.22
N ALA A 79 1.91 -15.24 0.05
CA ALA A 79 1.33 -16.10 -0.96
C ALA A 79 1.32 -17.56 -0.48
N THR A 80 0.56 -18.42 -1.16
CA THR A 80 0.43 -19.83 -0.77
C THR A 80 1.72 -20.63 -0.96
N ASN A 81 2.66 -20.14 -1.76
CA ASN A 81 4.01 -20.67 -1.91
C ASN A 81 5.00 -20.14 -0.85
N GLY A 82 4.56 -19.26 0.06
CA GLY A 82 5.37 -18.69 1.13
C GLY A 82 6.08 -17.38 0.77
N ASN A 83 5.97 -16.90 -0.48
CA ASN A 83 6.56 -15.62 -0.87
C ASN A 83 5.82 -14.45 -0.22
N ILE A 84 6.55 -13.41 0.14
CA ILE A 84 5.96 -12.21 0.74
C ILE A 84 5.22 -11.44 -0.34
N ILE A 85 3.95 -11.13 -0.09
CA ILE A 85 3.14 -10.26 -0.94
C ILE A 85 3.33 -8.82 -0.50
N SER A 86 3.23 -8.59 0.81
CA SER A 86 3.37 -7.26 1.39
C SER A 86 3.65 -7.32 2.88
N LYS A 87 4.21 -6.26 3.42
CA LYS A 87 4.44 -6.11 4.85
C LYS A 87 4.42 -4.65 5.28
N GLY A 88 4.13 -4.41 6.55
CA GLY A 88 4.14 -3.08 7.14
C GLY A 88 3.58 -3.11 8.55
N LYS A 89 3.19 -1.95 9.07
CA LYS A 89 2.62 -1.81 10.40
C LYS A 89 1.10 -1.60 10.33
N MET A 90 0.39 -2.17 11.29
CA MET A 90 -1.06 -2.00 11.44
C MET A 90 -1.43 -1.60 12.85
N ASN A 91 -2.27 -0.57 13.00
CA ASN A 91 -3.05 -0.33 14.21
C ASN A 91 -4.45 -0.92 14.04
N GLY A 92 -4.69 -2.09 14.66
CA GLY A 92 -5.90 -2.88 14.45
C GLY A 92 -6.09 -3.32 12.98
N LYS A 93 -6.97 -2.63 12.26
CA LYS A 93 -7.27 -2.86 10.83
C LYS A 93 -6.67 -1.81 9.88
N LYS A 94 -6.15 -0.70 10.41
CA LYS A 94 -5.59 0.41 9.63
C LYS A 94 -4.10 0.17 9.38
N TYR A 95 -3.62 0.46 8.17
CA TYR A 95 -2.19 0.55 7.89
C TYR A 95 -1.64 1.84 8.50
N VAL A 96 -0.42 1.81 9.04
CA VAL A 96 0.22 2.99 9.64
C VAL A 96 1.70 3.01 9.27
N GLY A 97 2.23 4.19 8.97
CA GLY A 97 3.60 4.35 8.50
C GLY A 97 3.85 3.64 7.17
N GLU A 98 5.06 3.12 7.01
CA GLU A 98 5.48 2.48 5.77
C GLU A 98 4.80 1.12 5.54
N TRP A 99 4.39 0.91 4.29
CA TRP A 99 3.90 -0.35 3.77
C TRP A 99 4.60 -0.69 2.46
N LEU A 100 5.08 -1.93 2.36
CA LEU A 100 5.83 -2.43 1.22
C LEU A 100 5.05 -3.55 0.52
N TYR A 101 4.98 -3.49 -0.79
CA TYR A 101 4.51 -4.56 -1.66
C TYR A 101 5.66 -5.09 -2.49
N TYR A 102 5.66 -6.39 -2.76
CA TYR A 102 6.75 -7.07 -3.45
C TYR A 102 6.31 -7.58 -4.83
N HIS A 103 7.26 -7.63 -5.76
CA HIS A 103 7.04 -8.27 -7.05
C HIS A 103 6.80 -9.77 -6.87
N ASN A 104 6.00 -10.34 -7.77
CA ASN A 104 5.65 -11.76 -7.66
C ASN A 104 6.92 -12.64 -7.72
N ASP A 105 6.99 -13.61 -6.81
CA ASP A 105 8.11 -14.53 -6.68
C ASP A 105 9.49 -13.86 -6.58
N SER A 106 9.53 -12.66 -5.98
CA SER A 106 10.75 -11.87 -5.78
C SER A 106 10.75 -11.19 -4.40
N ASP A 107 11.93 -10.90 -3.89
CA ASP A 107 12.18 -10.05 -2.71
C ASP A 107 12.30 -8.56 -3.06
N LYS A 108 12.16 -8.19 -4.34
CA LYS A 108 12.22 -6.81 -4.81
C LYS A 108 10.91 -6.08 -4.50
N VAL A 109 11.04 -4.89 -3.92
CA VAL A 109 9.91 -4.00 -3.68
C VAL A 109 9.32 -3.55 -5.03
N MET A 110 8.00 -3.69 -5.15
CA MET A 110 7.19 -3.19 -6.26
C MET A 110 6.60 -1.83 -5.93
N THR A 111 6.09 -1.66 -4.71
CA THR A 111 5.45 -0.42 -4.28
C THR A 111 5.80 -0.15 -2.83
N GLN A 112 6.15 1.10 -2.54
CA GLN A 112 6.29 1.64 -1.19
C GLN A 112 5.25 2.74 -1.00
N GLU A 113 4.50 2.64 0.07
CA GLU A 113 3.46 3.59 0.46
C GLU A 113 3.65 3.99 1.91
N ASN A 114 3.19 5.18 2.28
CA ASN A 114 3.15 5.66 3.65
C ASN A 114 1.73 6.03 4.06
N TYR A 115 1.38 5.74 5.31
CA TYR A 115 0.04 5.93 5.86
C TYR A 115 0.11 6.72 7.17
N ASN A 116 -0.87 7.60 7.42
CA ASN A 116 -1.05 8.26 8.70
C ASN A 116 -1.81 7.36 9.70
N ASP A 117 -2.04 7.84 10.92
CA ASP A 117 -2.74 7.10 11.99
C ASP A 117 -4.20 6.78 11.68
N ASP A 118 -4.79 7.49 10.71
CA ASP A 118 -6.14 7.22 10.21
C ASP A 118 -6.21 6.12 9.17
N GLY A 119 -5.06 5.61 8.71
CA GLY A 119 -4.97 4.63 7.63
C GLY A 119 -5.13 5.24 6.25
N LEU A 120 -4.92 6.54 6.10
CA LEU A 120 -4.94 7.25 4.82
C LEU A 120 -3.51 7.42 4.31
N LEU A 121 -3.32 7.32 2.98
CA LEU A 121 -2.04 7.61 2.35
C LEU A 121 -1.55 9.01 2.75
N HIS A 122 -0.30 9.10 3.20
CA HIS A 122 0.30 10.35 3.65
C HIS A 122 1.81 10.27 3.48
N GLY A 123 2.40 11.28 2.82
CA GLY A 123 3.80 11.26 2.41
C GLY A 123 3.97 10.64 1.02
N ASP A 124 5.17 10.15 0.74
CA ASP A 124 5.54 9.67 -0.58
C ASP A 124 5.04 8.24 -0.85
N LYS A 125 4.65 8.03 -2.11
CA LYS A 125 4.36 6.76 -2.75
C LYS A 125 5.32 6.58 -3.92
N SER A 126 6.00 5.44 -3.94
CA SER A 126 6.93 5.05 -4.99
C SER A 126 6.54 3.71 -5.57
N VAL A 127 6.58 3.58 -6.90
CA VAL A 127 6.42 2.31 -7.61
C VAL A 127 7.71 2.02 -8.35
N TYR A 128 8.13 0.76 -8.38
CA TYR A 128 9.40 0.33 -8.95
C TYR A 128 9.19 -0.76 -10.00
N PHE A 129 9.99 -0.71 -11.06
CA PHE A 129 10.13 -1.81 -12.01
C PHE A 129 10.81 -3.03 -11.39
N ASN A 130 10.73 -4.19 -12.05
CA ASN A 130 11.40 -5.42 -11.64
C ASN A 130 12.94 -5.30 -11.56
N ASN A 131 13.52 -4.33 -12.27
CA ASN A 131 14.96 -4.04 -12.20
C ASN A 131 15.34 -3.15 -10.99
N GLY A 132 14.36 -2.72 -10.19
CA GLY A 132 14.54 -1.86 -9.01
C GLY A 132 14.54 -0.36 -9.32
N GLN A 133 14.44 0.05 -10.58
CA GLN A 133 14.35 1.46 -10.94
C GLN A 133 12.95 2.01 -10.64
N LEU A 134 12.90 3.29 -10.25
CA LEU A 134 11.67 4.01 -9.99
C LEU A 134 10.84 4.12 -11.28
N ALA A 135 9.58 3.70 -11.22
CA ALA A 135 8.60 3.78 -12.29
C ALA A 135 7.65 4.97 -12.09
N GLU A 136 7.28 5.24 -10.84
CA GLU A 136 6.38 6.33 -10.47
C GLU A 136 6.75 6.88 -9.09
N HIS A 137 6.61 8.19 -8.94
CA HIS A 137 6.66 8.88 -7.66
C HIS A 137 5.49 9.85 -7.55
N MET A 138 4.81 9.83 -6.41
CA MET A 138 3.72 10.74 -6.06
C MET A 138 3.75 11.05 -4.57
N SER A 139 3.28 12.22 -4.18
CA SER A 139 3.09 12.56 -2.76
C SER A 139 1.61 12.68 -2.42
N PHE A 140 1.25 12.34 -1.19
CA PHE A 140 -0.12 12.32 -0.68
C PHE A 140 -0.25 13.08 0.63
N VAL A 141 -1.39 13.74 0.84
CA VAL A 141 -1.80 14.33 2.11
C VAL A 141 -3.21 13.83 2.41
N ASN A 142 -3.34 13.03 3.48
CA ASN A 142 -4.61 12.52 3.98
C ASN A 142 -5.46 11.84 2.89
N GLY A 143 -4.83 10.94 2.13
CA GLY A 143 -5.45 10.15 1.07
C GLY A 143 -5.58 10.87 -0.27
N LYS A 144 -5.18 12.15 -0.38
CA LYS A 144 -5.28 12.94 -1.61
C LYS A 144 -3.89 13.20 -2.19
N ALA A 145 -3.73 12.98 -3.50
CA ALA A 145 -2.50 13.35 -4.19
C ALA A 145 -2.27 14.86 -4.09
N GLU A 146 -1.03 15.26 -3.80
CA GLU A 146 -0.63 16.65 -3.57
C GLU A 146 0.80 16.87 -4.09
N GLY A 147 1.03 17.99 -4.77
CA GLY A 147 2.36 18.35 -5.27
C GLY A 147 2.74 17.63 -6.56
N ASN A 148 4.05 17.47 -6.78
CA ASN A 148 4.61 16.96 -8.02
C ASN A 148 4.59 15.43 -8.08
N ALA A 149 4.26 14.91 -9.26
CA ALA A 149 4.21 13.51 -9.61
C ALA A 149 5.03 13.26 -10.88
N LYS A 150 5.74 12.13 -10.93
CA LYS A 150 6.56 11.75 -12.07
C LYS A 150 6.39 10.29 -12.44
N ASN A 151 6.46 10.01 -13.74
CA ASN A 151 6.62 8.66 -14.26
C ASN A 151 7.92 8.55 -15.05
N TYR A 152 8.51 7.36 -15.04
CA TYR A 152 9.83 7.09 -15.59
C TYR A 152 9.80 5.84 -16.49
N THR A 153 10.80 5.70 -17.36
CA THR A 153 11.11 4.44 -18.04
C THR A 153 11.96 3.53 -17.16
N GLU A 154 12.12 2.26 -17.56
CA GLU A 154 13.08 1.32 -16.96
C GLU A 154 14.56 1.73 -17.09
N LYS A 155 14.85 2.85 -17.75
CA LYS A 155 16.19 3.48 -17.83
C LYS A 155 16.30 4.74 -16.97
N GLY A 156 15.26 5.07 -16.19
CA GLY A 156 15.21 6.25 -15.32
C GLY A 156 14.89 7.56 -16.05
N ILE A 157 14.48 7.49 -17.33
CA ILE A 157 14.12 8.69 -18.12
C ILE A 157 12.70 9.11 -17.76
N VAL A 158 12.49 10.37 -17.38
CA VAL A 158 11.15 10.91 -17.12
C VAL A 158 10.32 10.89 -18.39
N ILE A 159 9.14 10.28 -18.32
CA ILE A 159 8.14 10.27 -19.41
C ILE A 159 6.94 11.14 -19.08
N LYS A 160 6.66 11.39 -17.80
CA LYS A 160 5.61 12.33 -17.39
C LYS A 160 6.02 13.11 -16.16
N ASP A 161 5.70 14.40 -16.13
CA ASP A 161 5.89 15.31 -15.01
C ASP A 161 4.63 16.16 -14.85
N PHE A 162 3.92 16.00 -13.74
CA PHE A 162 2.62 16.60 -13.54
C PHE A 162 2.37 16.93 -12.07
N ASN A 163 1.38 17.78 -11.80
CA ASN A 163 1.11 18.22 -10.43
C ASN A 163 -0.35 17.95 -10.04
N TYR A 164 -0.53 17.69 -8.74
CA TYR A 164 -1.82 17.56 -8.09
C TYR A 164 -2.00 18.62 -7.01
N LYS A 165 -3.27 18.94 -6.75
CA LYS A 165 -3.71 19.69 -5.59
C LYS A 165 -5.03 19.12 -5.12
N ASN A 166 -5.12 18.71 -3.86
CA ASN A 166 -6.31 18.11 -3.26
C ASN A 166 -6.88 16.91 -4.06
N GLY A 167 -6.00 16.10 -4.67
CA GLY A 167 -6.39 14.92 -5.45
C GLY A 167 -6.76 15.20 -6.91
N GLU A 168 -6.76 16.44 -7.36
CA GLU A 168 -7.04 16.82 -8.75
C GLU A 168 -5.78 17.32 -9.45
N MET A 169 -5.62 17.02 -10.75
CA MET A 169 -4.51 17.59 -11.52
C MET A 169 -4.61 19.12 -11.52
N HIS A 170 -3.51 19.78 -11.16
CA HIS A 170 -3.46 21.22 -11.00
C HIS A 170 -2.01 21.72 -11.16
N GLY A 171 -1.77 22.68 -12.04
CA GLY A 171 -0.44 23.18 -12.37
C GLY A 171 0.14 22.54 -13.63
N SER A 172 1.47 22.48 -13.73
CA SER A 172 2.14 22.06 -14.96
C SER A 172 1.92 20.59 -15.27
N TYR A 173 1.85 20.28 -16.56
CA TYR A 173 1.87 18.95 -17.13
C TYR A 173 2.86 18.90 -18.28
N LYS A 174 3.71 17.88 -18.30
CA LYS A 174 4.63 17.57 -19.40
C LYS A 174 4.64 16.07 -19.65
N ASP A 175 4.70 15.71 -20.93
CA ASP A 175 4.77 14.34 -21.44
C ASP A 175 5.95 14.25 -22.41
N TYR A 176 6.71 13.16 -22.33
CA TYR A 176 7.98 12.98 -23.03
C TYR A 176 8.06 11.61 -23.72
N THR A 177 8.86 11.53 -24.79
CA THR A 177 9.20 10.25 -25.42
C THR A 177 10.05 9.41 -24.46
N PRO A 178 10.19 8.08 -24.69
CA PRO A 178 11.13 7.26 -23.94
C PRO A 178 12.60 7.69 -24.06
N LYS A 179 12.93 8.60 -24.99
CA LYS A 179 14.25 9.24 -25.13
C LYS A 179 14.38 10.57 -24.37
N GLY A 180 13.29 11.06 -23.78
CA GLY A 180 13.25 12.32 -23.02
C GLY A 180 12.89 13.55 -23.86
N GLU A 181 12.41 13.37 -25.09
CA GLU A 181 12.00 14.50 -25.95
C GLU A 181 10.58 14.94 -25.58
N LEU A 182 10.34 16.24 -25.46
CA LEU A 182 9.02 16.77 -25.11
C LEU A 182 8.00 16.46 -26.22
N ILE A 183 6.85 15.90 -25.86
CA ILE A 183 5.72 15.62 -26.77
C ILE A 183 4.58 16.59 -26.50
N VAL A 184 4.28 16.83 -25.21
CA VAL A 184 3.15 17.68 -24.81
C VAL A 184 3.53 18.48 -23.60
N GLU A 185 3.13 19.75 -23.57
CA GLU A 185 3.10 20.51 -22.32
C GLU A 185 1.83 21.35 -22.21
N GLY A 186 1.45 21.65 -20.97
CA GLY A 186 0.33 22.51 -20.68
C GLY A 186 0.13 22.69 -19.20
N GLN A 187 -1.06 23.18 -18.85
CA GLN A 187 -1.47 23.39 -17.47
C GLN A 187 -2.82 22.75 -17.22
N PHE A 188 -3.01 22.20 -16.03
CA PHE A 188 -4.30 21.80 -15.50
C PHE A 188 -4.77 22.79 -14.44
N LYS A 189 -6.08 22.94 -14.34
CA LYS A 189 -6.76 23.61 -13.23
C LYS A 189 -7.99 22.79 -12.85
N ASN A 190 -7.97 22.24 -11.64
CA ASN A 190 -9.07 21.44 -11.07
C ASN A 190 -9.49 20.28 -12.00
N GLY A 191 -8.49 19.48 -12.39
CA GLY A 191 -8.67 18.32 -13.26
C GLY A 191 -8.92 18.63 -14.75
N LYS A 192 -9.03 19.90 -15.14
CA LYS A 192 -9.30 20.31 -16.53
C LYS A 192 -8.10 20.99 -17.17
N LYS A 193 -7.89 20.74 -18.46
CA LYS A 193 -6.92 21.48 -19.27
C LYS A 193 -7.22 22.97 -19.17
N ASN A 194 -6.19 23.78 -18.94
CA ASN A 194 -6.26 25.22 -18.83
C ASN A 194 -5.12 25.85 -19.63
N SER A 195 -5.30 27.10 -20.05
CA SER A 195 -4.30 27.87 -20.81
C SER A 195 -3.93 27.21 -22.15
N ILE A 196 -2.77 27.56 -22.71
CA ILE A 196 -2.27 27.02 -23.97
C ILE A 196 -1.63 25.65 -23.73
N TRP A 197 -2.01 24.69 -24.57
CA TRP A 197 -1.42 23.37 -24.67
C TRP A 197 -0.62 23.28 -25.96
N ARG A 198 0.63 22.84 -25.86
CA ARG A 198 1.56 22.71 -26.97
C ARG A 198 1.87 21.25 -27.24
N TYR A 199 1.98 20.91 -28.51
CA TYR A 199 2.25 19.56 -29.00
C TYR A 199 3.43 19.61 -29.94
N TYR A 200 4.39 18.74 -29.68
CA TYR A 200 5.68 18.71 -30.35
C TYR A 200 5.89 17.36 -31.05
N GLU A 201 6.59 17.38 -32.17
CA GLU A 201 7.04 16.20 -32.90
C GLU A 201 8.47 16.46 -33.37
N ASN A 202 9.38 15.50 -33.12
CA ASN A 202 10.81 15.63 -33.42
C ASN A 202 11.46 16.91 -32.86
N GLY A 203 10.97 17.41 -31.73
CA GLY A 203 11.46 18.63 -31.07
C GLY A 203 10.86 19.95 -31.61
N GLU A 204 10.04 19.89 -32.65
CA GLU A 204 9.40 21.07 -33.26
C GLU A 204 7.94 21.20 -32.83
N LEU A 205 7.49 22.43 -32.58
CA LEU A 205 6.10 22.73 -32.25
C LEU A 205 5.20 22.50 -33.47
N GLN A 206 4.32 21.51 -33.38
CA GLN A 206 3.38 21.18 -34.46
C GLN A 206 2.02 21.85 -34.26
N LYS A 207 1.61 22.01 -33.00
CA LYS A 207 0.24 22.46 -32.70
C LYS A 207 0.14 23.13 -31.35
N GLU A 208 -0.69 24.17 -31.31
CA GLU A 208 -1.16 24.79 -30.07
C GLU A 208 -2.69 24.71 -29.98
N LYS A 209 -3.21 24.59 -28.75
CA LYS A 209 -4.64 24.68 -28.45
C LYS A 209 -4.86 25.54 -27.22
N ASN A 210 -5.74 26.52 -27.30
CA ASN A 210 -6.11 27.34 -26.15
C ASN A 210 -7.32 26.73 -25.42
N TYR A 211 -7.11 26.34 -24.17
CA TYR A 211 -8.12 25.81 -23.25
C TYR A 211 -8.46 26.80 -22.12
N SER A 212 -8.11 28.07 -22.28
CA SER A 212 -8.56 29.12 -21.38
C SER A 212 -10.09 29.19 -21.46
N ASN A 213 -10.76 29.04 -20.32
CA ASN A 213 -12.20 29.28 -20.26
C ASN A 213 -12.47 30.70 -20.80
N PRO A 214 -13.38 30.89 -21.79
CA PRO A 214 -13.89 32.22 -22.06
C PRO A 214 -14.62 32.64 -20.79
N LYS A 215 -14.02 33.55 -20.01
CA LYS A 215 -14.75 34.17 -18.91
C LYS A 215 -15.98 34.83 -19.52
N THR A 216 -17.15 34.38 -19.09
CA THR A 216 -18.39 35.14 -19.13
C THR A 216 -18.10 36.55 -18.61
N PHE A 217 -18.17 37.53 -19.50
CA PHE A 217 -18.30 38.91 -19.10
C PHE A 217 -19.67 39.03 -18.42
N HIS A 218 -19.71 39.00 -17.09
CA HIS A 218 -20.81 39.64 -16.39
C HIS A 218 -20.61 41.15 -16.60
N LYS A 219 -21.32 41.69 -17.59
CA LYS A 219 -21.59 43.13 -17.64
C LYS A 219 -22.45 43.46 -16.43
N ASN A 220 -21.94 44.37 -15.59
CA ASN A 220 -22.76 45.14 -14.66
C ASN A 220 -23.79 45.97 -15.42
#